data_AF-A0A957LYG1-F1
#
_entry.id   AF-A0A957LYG1-F1
#
_cell.length_a   1.000
_cell.length_b   1.000
_cell.length_c   1.000
_cell.angle_alpha   90.00
_cell.angle_beta   90.00
_cell.angle_gamma   90.00
#
_symmetry.space_group_name_H-M   'P 1'
#
loop_
_entity.id
_entity.type
_entity.pdbx_description
1 polymer ?
#
loop_
_entity_poly.entity_id
_entity_poly.type
_entity_poly.pdbx_seq_one_letter_code
_entity_poly.pdbx_strand_id
1 'polypeptide(L)'
;METLQAALANAHGLWRYVVLITAGLAIGKSLIGWLERREWQVVDERIAVYFIMAVDIGVTLGVLVWLLETRWNGTDVLRSWRHPATMLVAAGAVHVGWIRAKAAPTATGRFARCTLFFAIAGVIILAGVLQIQGTF
;
A
#
# COMPACT_ATOMS: atom_id res chain seq x y z
N MET A 1 17.41 14.95 18.48
CA MET A 1 16.41 15.06 17.39
C MET A 1 16.85 14.26 16.17
N GLU A 2 18.11 14.38 15.75
CA GLU A 2 18.68 13.64 14.61
C GLU A 2 18.59 12.10 14.74
N THR A 3 18.80 11.56 15.94
CA THR A 3 18.69 10.11 16.21
C THR A 3 17.29 9.55 15.95
N LEU A 4 16.25 10.33 16.28
CA LEU A 4 14.85 9.95 16.06
C LEU A 4 14.48 9.98 14.58
N GLN A 5 14.89 11.02 13.85
CA GLN A 5 14.66 11.15 12.41
C GLN A 5 15.30 9.98 11.65
N ALA A 6 16.56 9.67 11.95
CA ALA A 6 17.27 8.54 11.33
C ALA A 6 16.58 7.20 11.63
N ALA A 7 16.13 6.98 12.87
CA ALA A 7 15.40 5.76 13.23
C ALA A 7 14.09 5.61 12.46
N LEU A 8 13.30 6.69 12.33
CA LEU A 8 12.04 6.69 11.58
C LEU A 8 12.26 6.46 10.07
N ALA A 9 13.27 7.11 9.48
CA ALA A 9 13.60 6.93 8.08
C ALA A 9 14.01 5.48 7.77
N ASN A 10 14.85 4.88 8.63
CA ASN A 10 15.23 3.47 8.52
C ASN A 10 14.03 2.53 8.69
N ALA A 11 13.18 2.78 9.68
CA ALA A 11 11.97 2.00 9.90
C ALA A 11 11.04 2.05 8.68
N HIS A 12 10.78 3.25 8.13
CA HIS A 12 9.97 3.42 6.93
C HIS A 12 10.58 2.72 5.71
N GLY A 13 11.91 2.83 5.52
CA GLY A 13 12.65 2.17 4.45
C GLY A 13 12.53 0.64 4.48
N LEU A 14 12.62 0.03 5.67
CA LEU A 14 12.40 -1.40 5.88
C LEU A 14 10.93 -1.79 5.71
N TRP A 15 10.01 -0.97 6.21
CA TRP A 15 8.57 -1.24 6.16
C TRP A 15 8.03 -1.31 4.73
N ARG A 16 8.64 -0.59 3.79
CA ARG A 16 8.33 -0.69 2.36
C ARG A 16 8.35 -2.13 1.84
N TYR A 17 9.29 -2.97 2.30
CA TYR A 17 9.35 -4.38 1.90
C TYR A 17 8.19 -5.19 2.47
N VAL A 18 7.75 -4.89 3.70
CA VAL A 18 6.55 -5.49 4.30
C VAL A 18 5.31 -5.16 3.48
N VAL A 19 5.16 -3.91 3.04
CA VAL A 19 4.07 -3.48 2.15
C VAL A 19 4.09 -4.26 0.83
N LEU A 20 5.26 -4.39 0.18
CA LEU A 20 5.38 -5.11 -1.10
C LEU A 20 5.06 -6.60 -0.96
N ILE A 21 5.55 -7.24 0.11
CA ILE A 21 5.28 -8.66 0.38
C ILE A 21 3.79 -8.88 0.62
N THR A 22 3.17 -8.08 1.48
CA THR A 22 1.73 -8.19 1.78
C THR A 22 0.86 -7.87 0.58
N ALA A 23 1.25 -6.90 -0.26
CA ALA A 23 0.60 -6.63 -1.55
C ALA A 23 0.63 -7.87 -2.46
N GLY A 24 1.80 -8.48 -2.65
CA GLY A 24 1.95 -9.67 -3.47
C GLY A 24 1.10 -10.84 -2.96
N LEU A 25 1.08 -11.07 -1.64
CA LEU A 25 0.24 -12.10 -1.02
C LEU A 25 -1.25 -11.83 -1.21
N ALA A 26 -1.71 -10.60 -0.99
CA ALA A 26 -3.11 -10.23 -1.13
C ALA A 26 -3.60 -10.30 -2.58
N ILE A 27 -2.79 -9.83 -3.53
CA ILE A 27 -3.08 -9.93 -4.97
C ILE A 27 -3.10 -11.40 -5.39
N GLY A 28 -2.06 -12.17 -5.05
CA GLY A 28 -1.96 -13.58 -5.44
C GLY A 28 -3.11 -14.42 -4.89
N LYS A 29 -3.43 -14.26 -3.59
CA LYS A 29 -4.57 -14.96 -2.97
C LYS A 29 -5.90 -14.57 -3.57
N SER A 30 -6.14 -13.28 -3.79
CA SER A 30 -7.40 -12.83 -4.37
C SER A 30 -7.57 -13.28 -5.81
N LEU A 31 -6.49 -13.28 -6.59
CA LEU A 31 -6.49 -13.79 -7.96
C LEU A 31 -6.79 -15.30 -8.02
N ILE A 32 -6.10 -16.10 -7.20
CA ILE A 32 -6.34 -17.55 -7.11
C ILE A 32 -7.80 -17.83 -6.70
N GLY A 33 -8.29 -17.17 -5.65
CA GLY A 33 -9.67 -17.33 -5.19
C GLY A 33 -10.71 -16.92 -6.25
N TRP A 34 -10.38 -15.92 -7.07
CA TRP A 34 -11.24 -15.49 -8.17
C TRP A 34 -11.29 -16.52 -9.31
N LEU A 35 -10.13 -16.99 -9.77
CA LEU A 35 -10.00 -17.93 -10.88
C LEU A 35 -10.56 -19.32 -10.53
N GLU A 36 -10.32 -19.79 -9.31
CA GLU A 36 -10.80 -21.09 -8.82
C GLU A 36 -12.26 -21.05 -8.35
N ARG A 37 -12.91 -19.87 -8.35
CA ARG A 37 -14.27 -19.66 -7.84
C ARG A 37 -14.47 -20.22 -6.43
N ARG A 38 -13.46 -20.05 -5.58
CA ARG A 38 -13.48 -20.56 -4.21
C ARG A 38 -14.49 -19.80 -3.34
N GLU A 39 -14.92 -20.46 -2.28
CA GLU A 39 -15.59 -19.81 -1.17
C GLU A 39 -14.63 -18.86 -0.44
N TRP A 40 -15.16 -17.76 0.08
CA TRP A 40 -14.39 -16.77 0.82
C TRP A 40 -14.08 -17.29 2.23
N GLN A 41 -12.81 -17.38 2.59
CA GLN A 41 -12.40 -17.91 3.89
C GLN A 41 -11.82 -16.83 4.81
N VAL A 42 -11.78 -17.13 6.10
CA VAL A 42 -11.20 -16.23 7.13
C VAL A 42 -9.74 -15.88 6.81
N VAL A 43 -8.98 -16.80 6.20
CA VAL A 43 -7.60 -16.53 5.80
C VAL A 43 -7.50 -15.47 4.70
N ASP A 44 -8.45 -15.42 3.77
CA ASP A 44 -8.46 -14.44 2.67
C ASP A 44 -8.76 -13.03 3.21
N GLU A 45 -9.70 -12.96 4.15
CA GLU A 45 -10.00 -11.73 4.89
C GLU A 45 -8.79 -11.22 5.69
N ARG A 46 -8.12 -12.11 6.44
CA ARG A 46 -6.93 -11.72 7.21
C ARG A 46 -5.81 -11.20 6.31
N ILE A 47 -5.54 -11.87 5.18
CA ILE A 47 -4.50 -11.44 4.24
C ILE A 47 -4.83 -10.07 3.62
N ALA A 48 -6.08 -9.85 3.23
CA ALA A 48 -6.54 -8.55 2.75
C ALA A 48 -6.34 -7.46 3.82
N VAL A 49 -6.75 -7.72 5.06
CA VAL A 49 -6.60 -6.78 6.18
C VAL A 49 -5.13 -6.51 6.51
N TYR A 50 -4.25 -7.51 6.49
CA TYR A 50 -2.82 -7.32 6.72
C TYR A 50 -2.18 -6.43 5.67
N PHE A 51 -2.58 -6.54 4.40
CA PHE A 51 -2.12 -5.62 3.37
C PHE A 51 -2.59 -4.19 3.62
N ILE A 52 -3.86 -3.99 3.99
CA ILE A 52 -4.40 -2.67 4.34
C ILE A 52 -3.62 -2.06 5.52
N MET A 53 -3.43 -2.82 6.60
CA MET A 53 -2.68 -2.40 7.78
C MET A 53 -1.22 -2.06 7.45
N ALA A 54 -0.56 -2.87 6.60
CA ALA A 54 0.81 -2.60 6.19
C ALA A 54 0.91 -1.27 5.43
N VAL A 55 -0.03 -0.98 4.53
CA VAL A 55 -0.11 0.29 3.80
C VAL A 55 -0.38 1.46 4.75
N ASP A 56 -1.32 1.34 5.68
CA ASP A 56 -1.64 2.40 6.64
C ASP A 56 -0.44 2.75 7.54
N ILE A 57 0.26 1.74 8.06
CA ILE A 57 1.49 1.94 8.83
C ILE A 57 2.57 2.57 7.94
N GLY A 58 2.72 2.09 6.70
CA GLY A 58 3.71 2.63 5.75
C GLY A 58 3.48 4.10 5.44
N VAL A 59 2.25 4.50 5.15
CA VAL A 59 1.86 5.90 4.92
C VAL A 59 2.08 6.74 6.17
N THR A 60 1.67 6.25 7.34
CA THR A 60 1.84 6.97 8.60
C THR A 60 3.33 7.24 8.88
N LEU A 61 4.18 6.22 8.77
CA LEU A 61 5.63 6.38 8.91
C LEU A 61 6.19 7.35 7.86
N GLY A 62 5.73 7.26 6.61
CA GLY A 62 6.17 8.13 5.52
C GLY A 62 5.81 9.60 5.74
N VAL A 63 4.60 9.87 6.23
CA VAL A 63 4.15 11.22 6.58
C VAL A 63 4.97 11.76 7.76
N LEU A 64 5.23 10.95 8.79
CA LEU A 64 6.08 11.35 9.91
C LEU A 64 7.50 11.73 9.47
N VAL A 65 8.11 10.91 8.60
CA VAL A 65 9.44 11.21 8.02
C VAL A 65 9.40 12.50 7.20
N TRP A 66 8.41 12.62 6.31
CA TRP A 66 8.24 13.80 5.45
C TRP A 66 8.06 15.08 6.26
N LEU A 67 7.34 15.00 7.39
CA LEU A 67 7.11 16.11 8.29
C LEU A 67 8.37 16.47 9.10
N LEU A 68 8.98 15.49 9.76
CA LEU A 68 10.09 15.73 10.68
C LEU A 68 11.39 16.14 9.97
N GLU A 69 11.58 15.72 8.71
CA GLU A 69 12.73 16.12 7.89
C GLU A 69 12.45 17.36 7.04
N THR A 70 11.30 18.01 7.19
CA THR A 70 10.94 19.23 6.43
C THR A 70 11.00 19.06 4.91
N ARG A 71 10.71 17.86 4.40
CA ARG A 71 10.90 17.50 2.98
C ARG A 71 10.05 18.33 2.02
N TRP A 72 9.02 19.02 2.50
CA TRP A 72 8.19 19.93 1.71
C TRP A 72 8.94 21.15 1.15
N ASN A 73 10.09 21.53 1.76
CA ASN A 73 10.95 22.65 1.34
C ASN A 73 12.23 22.19 0.60
N GLY A 74 12.18 20.99 -0.02
CA GLY A 74 13.32 20.46 -0.78
C GLY A 74 13.70 21.32 -1.99
N THR A 75 14.90 21.08 -2.53
CA THR A 75 15.43 21.77 -3.73
C THR A 75 14.56 21.60 -4.97
N ASP A 76 13.87 20.46 -5.10
CA ASP A 76 12.81 20.23 -6.08
C ASP A 76 11.49 19.97 -5.36
N VAL A 77 10.71 21.04 -5.18
CA VAL A 77 9.41 21.01 -4.49
C VAL A 77 8.47 20.01 -5.16
N LEU A 78 8.40 19.97 -6.50
CA LEU A 78 7.46 19.08 -7.18
C LEU A 78 7.79 17.61 -6.90
N ARG A 79 9.07 17.25 -6.93
CA ARG A 79 9.52 15.89 -6.59
C ARG A 79 9.26 15.55 -5.13
N SER A 80 9.41 16.50 -4.20
CA SER A 80 9.12 16.32 -2.78
C SER A 80 7.67 15.96 -2.45
N TRP A 81 6.71 16.44 -3.25
CA TRP A 81 5.28 16.16 -3.06
C TRP A 81 4.78 14.94 -3.84
N ARG A 82 5.45 14.57 -4.93
CA ARG A 82 5.03 13.47 -5.81
C ARG A 82 4.94 12.14 -5.06
N HIS A 83 5.99 11.79 -4.31
CA HIS A 83 6.03 10.52 -3.57
C HIS A 83 4.90 10.39 -2.54
N PRO A 84 4.73 11.31 -1.56
CA PRO A 84 3.65 11.18 -0.58
C PRO A 84 2.26 11.23 -1.23
N ALA A 85 2.06 12.04 -2.28
CA ALA A 85 0.80 12.06 -3.02
C ALA A 85 0.49 10.69 -3.66
N THR A 86 1.48 10.04 -4.29
CA THR A 86 1.28 8.72 -4.89
C THR A 86 0.93 7.64 -3.85
N MET A 87 1.56 7.70 -2.67
CA MET A 87 1.26 6.76 -1.58
C MET A 87 -0.15 6.96 -1.00
N LEU A 88 -0.62 8.21 -0.88
CA LEU A 88 -1.99 8.49 -0.44
C LEU A 88 -3.04 8.00 -1.44
N VAL A 89 -2.77 8.14 -2.74
CA VAL A 89 -3.64 7.58 -3.79
C VAL A 89 -3.68 6.06 -3.71
N ALA A 90 -2.53 5.41 -3.48
CA ALA A 90 -2.48 3.96 -3.27
C ALA A 90 -3.31 3.53 -2.04
N ALA A 91 -3.14 4.20 -0.90
CA ALA A 91 -3.92 3.91 0.31
C ALA A 91 -5.43 4.07 0.05
N GLY A 92 -5.84 5.16 -0.61
CA GLY A 92 -7.23 5.35 -1.03
C GLY A 92 -7.75 4.19 -1.90
N ALA A 93 -6.97 3.74 -2.88
CA ALA A 93 -7.34 2.61 -3.74
C ALA A 93 -7.51 1.30 -2.95
N VAL A 94 -6.62 1.02 -1.99
CA VAL A 94 -6.71 -0.15 -1.10
C VAL A 94 -7.98 -0.11 -0.26
N HIS A 95 -8.27 1.01 0.39
CA HIS A 95 -9.46 1.17 1.24
C HIS A 95 -10.76 1.10 0.43
N VAL A 96 -10.81 1.76 -0.72
CA VAL A 96 -11.97 1.68 -1.63
C VAL A 96 -12.19 0.25 -2.12
N GLY A 97 -11.11 -0.46 -2.46
CA GLY A 97 -11.15 -1.87 -2.83
C GLY A 97 -11.75 -2.74 -1.74
N TRP A 98 -11.30 -2.54 -0.50
CA TRP A 98 -11.80 -3.29 0.65
C TRP A 98 -13.27 -2.99 0.98
N ILE A 99 -13.68 -1.72 0.96
CA ILE A 99 -15.08 -1.31 1.18
C ILE A 99 -15.98 -1.99 0.14
N ARG A 100 -15.58 -1.94 -1.13
CA ARG A 100 -16.33 -2.58 -2.22
C ARG A 100 -16.33 -4.10 -2.11
N ALA A 101 -15.23 -4.71 -1.72
CA ALA A 101 -15.14 -6.15 -1.52
C ALA A 101 -16.09 -6.60 -0.41
N LYS A 102 -16.07 -5.96 0.76
CA LYS A 102 -16.99 -6.29 1.87
C LYS A 102 -18.46 -6.16 1.49
N ALA A 103 -18.80 -5.17 0.65
CA ALA A 103 -20.16 -4.96 0.16
C ALA A 103 -20.59 -5.98 -0.92
N ALA A 104 -19.70 -6.83 -1.43
CA ALA A 104 -20.05 -7.80 -2.45
C ALA A 104 -20.87 -8.98 -1.87
N PRO A 105 -21.98 -9.37 -2.54
CA PRO A 105 -22.87 -10.42 -2.05
C PRO A 105 -22.35 -11.85 -2.28
N THR A 106 -21.38 -12.02 -3.17
CA THR A 106 -20.84 -13.34 -3.55
C THR A 106 -19.33 -13.41 -3.31
N ALA A 107 -18.81 -14.60 -2.98
CA ALA A 107 -17.39 -14.84 -2.80
C ALA A 107 -16.57 -14.46 -4.04
N THR A 108 -17.01 -14.87 -5.24
CA THR A 108 -16.39 -14.46 -6.51
C THR A 108 -16.36 -12.94 -6.67
N GLY A 109 -17.44 -12.26 -6.25
CA GLY A 109 -17.52 -10.81 -6.26
C GLY A 109 -16.52 -10.14 -5.31
N ARG A 110 -16.28 -10.73 -4.13
CA ARG A 110 -15.26 -10.26 -3.17
C ARG A 110 -13.86 -10.39 -3.76
N PHE A 111 -13.52 -11.58 -4.25
CA PHE A 111 -12.22 -11.86 -4.85
C PHE A 111 -11.92 -10.98 -6.07
N ALA A 112 -12.90 -10.78 -6.96
CA ALA A 112 -12.72 -9.91 -8.13
C ALA A 112 -12.38 -8.46 -7.76
N ARG A 113 -13.07 -7.91 -6.74
CA ARG A 113 -12.86 -6.53 -6.28
C ARG A 113 -11.51 -6.39 -5.56
N CYS A 114 -11.15 -7.34 -4.69
CA CYS A 114 -9.82 -7.37 -4.09
C CYS A 114 -8.72 -7.47 -5.16
N THR A 115 -8.87 -8.37 -6.14
CA THR A 115 -7.89 -8.53 -7.22
C THR A 115 -7.67 -7.22 -7.97
N LEU A 116 -8.75 -6.59 -8.45
CA LEU A 116 -8.67 -5.36 -9.22
C LEU A 116 -8.04 -4.21 -8.43
N PHE A 117 -8.59 -3.89 -7.26
CA PHE A 117 -8.15 -2.72 -6.49
C PHE A 117 -6.79 -2.94 -5.84
N PHE A 118 -6.48 -4.14 -5.35
CA PHE A 118 -5.16 -4.41 -4.77
C PHE A 118 -4.08 -4.47 -5.85
N ALA A 119 -4.38 -4.94 -7.07
CA ALA A 119 -3.44 -4.86 -8.18
C ALA A 119 -3.16 -3.41 -8.59
N ILE A 120 -4.20 -2.58 -8.74
CA ILE A 120 -4.07 -1.15 -9.01
C ILE A 120 -3.23 -0.48 -7.92
N ALA A 121 -3.56 -0.71 -6.65
CA ALA A 121 -2.78 -0.19 -5.53
C ALA A 121 -1.34 -0.67 -5.54
N GLY A 122 -1.10 -1.96 -5.80
CA GLY A 122 0.25 -2.54 -5.90
C GLY A 122 1.10 -1.88 -6.97
N VAL A 123 0.51 -1.58 -8.14
CA VAL A 123 1.20 -0.85 -9.22
C VAL A 123 1.53 0.59 -8.79
N ILE A 124 0.60 1.29 -8.14
CA ILE A 124 0.83 2.67 -7.65
C ILE A 124 1.91 2.68 -6.56
N ILE A 125 1.89 1.71 -5.63
CA ILE A 125 2.92 1.53 -4.60
C ILE A 125 4.27 1.32 -5.27
N LEU A 126 4.37 0.38 -6.21
CA LEU A 126 5.62 0.10 -6.91
C LEU A 126 6.15 1.35 -7.63
N ALA A 127 5.28 2.09 -8.33
CA ALA A 127 5.66 3.34 -8.99
C ALA A 127 6.19 4.38 -8.00
N GLY A 128 5.55 4.56 -6.84
CA GLY A 128 6.03 5.50 -5.83
C GLY A 128 7.30 5.05 -5.11
N VAL A 129 7.56 3.74 -4.99
CA VAL A 129 8.85 3.21 -4.52
C VAL A 129 9.97 3.53 -5.51
N LEU A 130 9.73 3.35 -6.81
CA LEU A 130 10.69 3.61 -7.88
C LEU A 130 11.07 5.10 -7.97
N GLN A 131 10.13 6.01 -7.72
CA GLN A 131 10.40 7.46 -7.65
C GLN A 131 11.49 7.83 -6.64
N ILE A 132 11.58 7.13 -5.49
CA ILE A 132 12.62 7.41 -4.49
C ILE A 132 13.99 6.91 -4.95
N GLN A 133 14.04 5.82 -5.73
CA GLN A 133 15.30 5.23 -6.21
C GLN A 133 15.92 6.01 -7.38
N GLY A 134 15.34 7.15 -7.76
CA GLY A 134 15.86 7.99 -8.86
C GLY A 134 15.65 7.36 -10.25
N THR A 135 14.71 6.42 -10.38
CA THR A 135 14.49 5.74 -11.66
C THR A 135 13.68 6.57 -12.67
N PHE A 136 13.13 7.74 -12.30
CA PHE A 136 12.53 8.74 -13.21
C PHE A 136 12.58 10.17 -12.62
#